data_AF-A0A842UW94-F1
#
_entry.id   AF-A0A842UW94-F1
#
_cell.length_a   1.000
_cell.length_b   1.000
_cell.length_c   1.000
_cell.angle_alpha   90.00
_cell.angle_beta   90.00
_cell.angle_gamma   90.00
#
_symmetry.space_group_name_H-M   'P 1'
#
loop_
_entity.id
_entity.type
_entity.pdbx_description
1 polymer ?
#
loop_
_entity_poly.entity_id
_entity_poly.type
_entity_poly.pdbx_seq_one_letter_code
_entity_poly.pdbx_strand_id
1 'polypeptide(L)'
;MVEFNPDGSIRLPGSVAANIARKELKLKKEKCILIKKDLVDFRPKKCILHVKVSEAFSDASFVSEIFHSLQLDTPVKLVRISEREFDIEVGTDFKRCSDCNHISRRFREYLEGNMIEEKGSCTQKERDFYYEDYFE
;
A
#
# COMPACT_ATOMS: atom_id res chain seq x y z
N MET A 1 13.07 -26.96 3.81
CA MET A 1 11.92 -27.82 4.19
C MET A 1 10.81 -26.89 4.66
N VAL A 2 9.59 -27.06 4.14
CA VAL A 2 8.43 -26.27 4.55
C VAL A 2 7.82 -26.98 5.76
N GLU A 3 7.82 -26.33 6.92
CA GLU A 3 7.15 -26.87 8.11
C GLU A 3 5.66 -26.54 8.05
N PHE A 4 4.82 -27.45 8.52
CA PHE A 4 3.37 -27.27 8.54
C PHE A 4 2.88 -27.27 9.98
N ASN A 5 1.86 -26.47 10.27
CA ASN A 5 1.13 -26.51 11.52
C ASN A 5 0.25 -27.77 11.58
N PRO A 6 -0.22 -28.18 12.78
CA PRO A 6 -1.13 -29.31 12.92
C PRO A 6 -2.47 -29.17 12.17
N ASP A 7 -2.87 -27.95 11.78
CA ASP A 7 -4.04 -27.68 10.93
C ASP A 7 -3.74 -27.75 9.42
N GLY A 8 -2.50 -28.04 9.02
CA GLY A 8 -2.09 -28.13 7.61
C GLY A 8 -1.69 -26.79 6.97
N SER A 9 -1.75 -25.67 7.69
CA SER A 9 -1.20 -24.39 7.22
C SER A 9 0.34 -24.40 7.22
N ILE A 10 0.94 -23.67 6.28
CA ILE A 10 2.40 -23.50 6.21
C ILE A 10 2.87 -22.68 7.42
N ARG A 11 3.80 -23.22 8.20
CA ARG A 11 4.49 -22.46 9.25
C ARG A 11 5.31 -21.36 8.61
N LEU A 12 5.01 -20.14 8.99
CA LEU A 12 5.83 -18.99 8.65
C LEU A 12 7.20 -19.13 9.32
N PRO A 13 8.30 -18.85 8.60
CA PRO A 13 9.63 -18.78 9.21
C PRO A 13 9.61 -17.79 10.39
N GLY A 14 10.29 -18.12 11.49
CA GLY A 14 10.23 -17.30 12.71
C GLY A 14 10.59 -15.81 12.50
N SER A 15 11.49 -15.52 11.57
CA SER A 15 11.84 -14.15 11.16
C SER A 15 10.69 -13.41 10.45
N VAL A 16 9.87 -14.11 9.68
CA VAL A 16 8.70 -13.54 8.99
C VAL A 16 7.58 -13.30 10.01
N ALA A 17 7.31 -14.28 10.87
CA ALA A 17 6.31 -14.16 11.94
C ALA A 17 6.61 -12.99 12.89
N ALA A 18 7.87 -12.84 13.32
CA ALA A 18 8.29 -11.73 14.17
C ALA A 18 8.13 -10.36 13.48
N ASN A 19 8.37 -10.27 12.17
CA ASN A 19 8.18 -9.04 11.41
C ASN A 19 6.71 -8.65 11.27
N ILE A 20 5.82 -9.62 11.05
CA ILE A 20 4.37 -9.39 11.00
C ILE A 20 3.89 -8.88 12.37
N ALA A 21 4.25 -9.58 13.45
CA ALA A 21 3.88 -9.19 14.81
C ALA A 21 4.40 -7.77 15.17
N ARG A 22 5.62 -7.41 14.74
CA ARG A 22 6.15 -6.06 14.95
C ARG A 22 5.36 -4.99 14.19
N LYS A 23 4.96 -5.26 12.95
CA LYS A 23 4.14 -4.33 12.15
C LYS A 23 2.77 -4.12 12.77
N GLU A 24 2.11 -5.19 13.21
CA GLU A 24 0.81 -5.11 13.89
C GLU A 24 0.93 -4.31 15.19
N LEU A 25 2.00 -4.52 15.95
CA LEU A 25 2.25 -3.77 17.18
C LEU A 25 2.50 -2.28 16.90
N LYS A 26 3.21 -1.94 15.82
CA LYS A 26 3.36 -0.54 15.36
C LYS A 26 2.02 0.07 14.97
N LEU A 27 1.20 -0.65 14.18
CA LEU A 27 -0.13 -0.20 13.78
C LEU A 27 -1.10 -0.03 14.95
N LYS A 28 -0.87 -0.67 16.10
CA LYS A 28 -1.68 -0.45 17.30
C LYS A 28 -1.20 0.72 18.16
N LYS A 29 0.12 0.92 18.25
CA LYS A 29 0.72 1.83 19.24
C LYS A 29 1.20 3.16 18.68
N GLU A 30 1.59 3.21 17.42
CA GLU A 30 2.23 4.38 16.82
C GLU A 30 1.35 4.97 15.72
N LYS A 31 1.29 6.31 15.63
CA LYS A 31 0.58 7.03 14.58
C LYS A 31 1.24 6.83 13.21
N CYS A 32 0.99 5.69 12.59
CA CYS A 32 1.48 5.29 11.28
C CYS A 32 0.37 4.75 10.39
N ILE A 33 0.67 4.60 9.10
CA ILE A 33 -0.21 3.89 8.17
C ILE A 33 0.55 2.72 7.55
N LEU A 34 -0.18 1.70 7.12
CA LEU A 34 0.31 0.66 6.25
C LEU A 34 -0.23 0.92 4.84
N ILE A 35 0.65 0.98 3.85
CA ILE A 35 0.27 1.01 2.44
C ILE A 35 0.77 -0.25 1.77
N LYS A 36 -0.16 -1.00 1.17
CA LYS A 36 0.15 -2.14 0.30
C LYS A 36 -0.24 -1.78 -1.14
N LYS A 37 0.71 -1.92 -2.06
CA LYS A 37 0.50 -1.66 -3.49
C LYS A 37 0.10 -2.95 -4.18
N ASP A 38 -1.08 -2.99 -4.79
CA ASP A 38 -1.54 -4.14 -5.56
C ASP A 38 -1.81 -3.77 -7.02
N LEU A 39 -1.66 -4.74 -7.93
CA LEU A 39 -1.95 -4.58 -9.35
C LEU A 39 -3.12 -5.49 -9.71
N VAL A 40 -4.24 -4.91 -10.08
CA VAL A 40 -5.42 -5.67 -10.51
C VAL A 40 -5.31 -5.93 -12.01
N ASP A 41 -5.23 -7.21 -12.36
CA ASP A 41 -5.04 -7.70 -13.73
C ASP A 41 -6.36 -7.81 -14.52
N PHE A 42 -7.15 -6.73 -14.51
CA PHE A 42 -8.28 -6.54 -15.42
C PHE A 42 -7.90 -5.46 -16.41
N ARG A 43 -8.10 -5.64 -17.72
CA ARG A 43 -7.81 -4.56 -18.70
C ARG A 43 -8.90 -3.48 -18.62
N PRO A 44 -8.55 -2.17 -18.51
CA PRO A 44 -7.20 -1.62 -18.32
C PRO A 44 -6.64 -1.87 -16.91
N LYS A 45 -5.37 -2.29 -16.80
CA LYS A 45 -4.77 -2.72 -15.53
C LYS A 45 -4.72 -1.54 -14.55
N LYS A 46 -5.16 -1.76 -13.32
CA LYS A 46 -5.25 -0.72 -12.28
C LYS A 46 -4.23 -0.95 -11.18
N CYS A 47 -3.66 0.14 -10.66
CA CYS A 47 -2.90 0.11 -9.40
C CYS A 47 -3.87 0.43 -8.26
N ILE A 48 -3.91 -0.41 -7.23
CA ILE A 48 -4.69 -0.18 -6.02
C ILE A 48 -3.73 -0.02 -4.86
N LEU A 49 -3.86 1.08 -4.13
CA LEU A 49 -3.15 1.30 -2.89
C LEU A 49 -4.11 1.01 -1.74
N HIS A 50 -3.88 -0.11 -1.06
CA HIS A 50 -4.58 -0.44 0.18
C HIS A 50 -3.93 0.31 1.33
N VAL A 51 -4.63 1.29 1.87
CA VAL A 51 -4.21 2.13 2.98
C VAL A 51 -4.94 1.68 4.23
N LYS A 52 -4.17 1.26 5.25
CA LYS A 52 -4.67 0.93 6.57
C LYS A 52 -4.11 1.90 7.59
N VAL A 53 -4.99 2.59 8.31
CA VAL A 53 -4.64 3.58 9.31
C VAL A 53 -4.48 2.91 10.66
N SER A 54 -3.43 3.28 11.40
CA SER A 54 -3.19 2.83 12.77
C SER A 54 -4.37 3.14 13.70
N GLU A 55 -4.57 2.27 14.69
CA GLU A 55 -5.55 2.50 15.76
C GLU A 55 -5.20 3.68 16.68
N ALA A 56 -3.94 4.12 16.67
CA ALA A 56 -3.46 5.27 17.43
C ALA A 56 -3.95 6.62 16.86
N PHE A 57 -4.53 6.63 15.66
CA PHE A 57 -5.24 7.79 15.14
C PHE A 57 -6.67 7.87 15.70
N SER A 58 -7.01 9.07 16.19
CA SER A 58 -8.36 9.40 16.68
C SER A 58 -9.38 9.38 15.54
N ASP A 59 -8.98 9.83 14.35
CA ASP A 59 -9.79 9.83 13.14
C ASP A 59 -8.89 9.67 11.89
N ALA A 60 -9.48 9.25 10.78
CA ALA A 60 -8.80 9.01 9.51
C ALA A 60 -9.12 10.09 8.45
N SER A 61 -9.55 11.29 8.88
CA SER A 61 -10.00 12.37 7.96
C SER A 61 -8.87 12.84 7.04
N PHE A 62 -7.63 12.80 7.50
CA PHE A 62 -6.44 13.15 6.73
C PHE A 62 -6.30 12.34 5.43
N VAL A 63 -6.81 11.09 5.39
CA VAL A 63 -6.78 10.27 4.16
C VAL A 63 -7.62 10.92 3.07
N SER A 64 -8.76 11.51 3.44
CA SER A 64 -9.64 12.22 2.50
C SER A 64 -9.05 13.54 2.06
N GLU A 65 -8.36 14.26 2.94
CA GLU A 65 -7.64 15.50 2.62
C GLU A 65 -6.50 15.25 1.62
N ILE A 66 -5.67 14.24 1.89
CA ILE A 66 -4.58 13.82 0.99
C ILE A 66 -5.18 13.37 -0.34
N PHE A 67 -6.24 12.57 -0.32
CA PHE A 67 -6.93 12.14 -1.53
C PHE A 67 -7.45 13.33 -2.37
N HIS A 68 -8.09 14.32 -1.74
CA HIS A 68 -8.59 15.50 -2.45
C HIS A 68 -7.47 16.28 -3.13
N SER A 69 -6.31 16.39 -2.49
CA SER A 69 -5.12 17.00 -3.10
C SER A 69 -4.60 16.22 -4.32
N LEU A 70 -4.67 14.88 -4.26
CA LEU A 70 -4.20 13.99 -5.34
C LEU A 70 -5.13 13.97 -6.55
N GLN A 71 -6.44 14.13 -6.32
CA GLN A 71 -7.45 14.14 -7.38
C GLN A 71 -7.27 15.29 -8.38
N LEU A 72 -6.61 16.37 -7.97
CA LEU A 72 -6.28 17.51 -8.84
C LEU A 72 -5.19 17.16 -9.87
N ASP A 73 -4.25 16.28 -9.51
CA ASP A 73 -3.07 15.95 -10.31
C ASP A 73 -3.19 14.59 -11.03
N THR A 74 -3.96 13.64 -10.48
CA THR A 74 -4.01 12.25 -10.96
C THR A 74 -5.46 11.74 -10.94
N PRO A 75 -5.91 10.98 -11.96
CA PRO A 75 -7.23 10.35 -11.94
C PRO A 75 -7.24 9.19 -10.93
N VAL A 76 -7.54 9.55 -9.69
CA VAL A 76 -7.64 8.63 -8.56
C VAL A 76 -9.08 8.49 -8.09
N LYS A 77 -9.42 7.31 -7.57
CA LYS A 77 -10.72 7.02 -6.97
C LYS A 77 -10.50 6.43 -5.58
N LEU A 78 -11.13 7.04 -4.58
CA LEU A 78 -11.12 6.55 -3.20
C LEU A 78 -12.30 5.60 -3.00
N VAL A 79 -12.02 4.41 -2.47
CA VAL A 79 -13.00 3.43 -2.03
C VAL A 79 -12.79 3.24 -0.53
N ARG A 80 -13.79 3.61 0.26
CA ARG A 80 -13.74 3.40 1.71
C ARG A 80 -14.24 1.99 2.01
N ILE A 81 -13.35 1.12 2.50
CA ILE A 81 -13.70 -0.24 2.93
C ILE A 81 -14.27 -0.19 4.35
N SER A 82 -13.61 0.55 5.23
CA SER A 82 -14.01 0.69 6.64
C SER A 82 -13.67 2.08 7.18
N GLU A 83 -13.80 2.30 8.48
CA GLU A 83 -13.43 3.57 9.08
C GLU A 83 -11.93 3.87 9.02
N ARG A 84 -11.09 2.83 8.89
CA ARG A 84 -9.63 2.91 8.95
C ARG A 84 -8.95 2.21 7.76
N GLU A 85 -9.71 1.66 6.83
CA GLU A 85 -9.19 0.99 5.64
C GLU A 85 -9.79 1.61 4.38
N PHE A 86 -8.90 1.95 3.45
CA PHE A 86 -9.21 2.69 2.24
C PHE A 86 -8.43 2.09 1.07
N ASP A 87 -9.07 2.02 -0.08
CA ASP A 87 -8.45 1.66 -1.33
C ASP A 87 -8.39 2.90 -2.22
N ILE A 88 -7.19 3.22 -2.72
CA ILE A 88 -7.00 4.28 -3.71
C ILE A 88 -6.72 3.60 -5.04
N GLU A 89 -7.70 3.62 -5.94
CA GLU A 89 -7.57 3.15 -7.30
C GLU A 89 -6.95 4.25 -8.17
N VAL A 90 -5.84 3.95 -8.86
CA VAL A 90 -5.23 4.84 -9.85
C VAL A 90 -5.64 4.39 -11.25
N GLY A 91 -6.29 5.27 -12.00
CA GLY A 91 -6.98 4.94 -13.26
C GLY A 91 -6.14 4.96 -14.54
N THR A 92 -4.84 5.27 -14.49
CA THR A 92 -4.02 5.52 -15.68
C THR A 92 -3.15 4.34 -16.11
N ASP A 93 -3.27 3.93 -17.38
CA ASP A 93 -2.45 2.86 -17.98
C ASP A 93 -0.97 3.23 -18.18
N PHE A 94 -0.64 4.52 -18.28
CA PHE A 94 0.66 4.98 -18.80
C PHE A 94 1.70 5.40 -17.74
N LYS A 95 1.29 5.67 -16.48
CA LYS A 95 2.19 6.19 -15.41
C LYS A 95 2.03 5.49 -14.05
N ARG A 96 1.52 4.25 -14.06
CA ARG A 96 1.07 3.46 -12.89
C ARG A 96 2.00 3.52 -11.67
N CYS A 97 3.28 3.19 -11.82
CA CYS A 97 4.21 3.16 -10.69
C CYS A 97 4.71 4.56 -10.28
N SER A 98 4.80 5.52 -11.20
CA SER A 98 5.13 6.92 -10.86
C SER A 98 4.02 7.53 -10.00
N ASP A 99 2.76 7.36 -10.42
CA ASP A 99 1.60 7.91 -9.72
C ASP A 99 1.40 7.21 -8.36
N CYS A 100 1.52 5.87 -8.31
CA CYS A 100 1.46 5.12 -7.05
C CYS A 100 2.62 5.48 -6.09
N ASN A 101 3.81 5.78 -6.60
CA ASN A 101 4.92 6.29 -5.79
C ASN A 101 4.72 7.74 -5.36
N HIS A 102 4.12 8.58 -6.21
CA HIS A 102 3.77 9.96 -5.86
C HIS A 102 2.79 10.00 -4.69
N ILE A 103 1.73 9.19 -4.75
CA ILE A 103 0.73 9.06 -3.67
C ILE A 103 1.42 8.58 -2.38
N SER A 104 2.24 7.53 -2.47
CA SER A 104 2.98 7.01 -1.31
C SER A 104 3.93 8.04 -0.71
N ARG A 105 4.54 8.89 -1.54
CA ARG A 105 5.40 10.00 -1.09
C ARG A 105 4.60 11.07 -0.36
N ARG A 106 3.42 11.45 -0.84
CA ARG A 106 2.55 12.43 -0.16
C ARG A 106 2.15 11.95 1.24
N PHE A 107 1.78 10.68 1.37
CA PHE A 107 1.52 10.09 2.68
C PHE A 107 2.76 10.09 3.58
N ARG A 108 3.94 9.78 3.01
CA ARG A 108 5.20 9.82 3.76
C ARG A 108 5.55 11.23 4.26
N GLU A 109 5.31 12.25 3.43
CA GLU A 109 5.52 13.66 3.80
C GLU A 109 4.56 14.10 4.90
N TYR A 110 3.28 13.74 4.80
CA TYR A 110 2.28 14.06 5.83
C TYR A 110 2.56 13.39 7.18
N LEU A 111 3.06 12.16 7.16
CA LEU A 111 3.33 11.37 8.36
C LEU A 111 4.77 11.48 8.87
N GLU A 112 5.55 12.45 8.35
CA GLU A 112 6.95 12.67 8.72
C GLU A 112 7.82 11.39 8.62
N GLY A 113 7.53 10.54 7.64
CA GLY A 113 8.22 9.26 7.45
C GLY A 113 7.61 8.07 8.21
N ASN A 114 6.59 8.26 9.04
CA ASN A 114 5.98 7.18 9.83
C ASN A 114 4.97 6.36 9.02
N MET A 115 5.49 5.59 8.07
CA MET A 115 4.72 4.79 7.13
C MET A 115 5.35 3.40 6.95
N ILE A 116 4.51 2.36 7.01
CA ILE A 116 4.87 0.98 6.75
C ILE A 116 4.51 0.68 5.30
N GLU A 117 5.49 0.65 4.40
CA GLU A 117 5.27 0.30 2.99
C GLU A 117 5.46 -1.21 2.78
N GLU A 118 4.41 -1.90 2.33
CA GLU A 118 4.50 -3.27 1.88
C GLU A 118 4.74 -3.30 0.37
N LYS A 119 5.90 -3.86 0.00
CA LYS A 119 6.26 -4.10 -1.39
C LYS A 119 5.28 -5.12 -1.98
N GLY A 120 4.40 -4.66 -2.86
CA GLY A 120 3.63 -5.56 -3.72
C GLY A 120 4.16 -5.57 -5.14
N SER A 121 3.34 -6.03 -6.09
CA SER A 121 3.73 -6.40 -7.46
C SER A 121 4.36 -5.27 -8.30
N CYS A 122 4.16 -4.00 -7.95
CA CYS A 122 4.80 -2.83 -8.59
C CYS A 122 6.19 -2.48 -7.97
N THR A 123 6.68 -3.24 -6.99
CA THR A 123 7.94 -2.92 -6.26
C THR A 123 8.98 -4.04 -6.39
N GLN A 124 9.44 -4.33 -7.62
CA GLN A 124 10.58 -5.23 -7.82
C GLN A 124 11.91 -4.51 -7.50
N LYS A 125 12.83 -5.23 -6.86
CA LYS A 125 14.02 -4.69 -6.16
C LYS A 125 15.14 -4.15 -7.06
N GLU A 126 15.02 -4.13 -8.38
CA GLU A 126 16.17 -3.81 -9.25
C GLU A 126 15.99 -2.69 -10.28
N ARG A 127 14.76 -2.24 -10.60
CA ARG A 127 14.57 -1.05 -11.44
C ARG A 127 13.25 -0.38 -11.09
N ASP A 128 13.24 0.94 -10.97
CA ASP A 128 12.02 1.73 -11.12
C ASP A 128 11.43 1.34 -12.48
N PHE A 129 10.23 0.75 -12.51
CA PHE A 129 9.57 0.41 -13.77
C PHE A 129 9.23 1.72 -14.51
N TYR A 130 10.12 2.14 -15.40
CA TYR A 130 9.80 2.98 -16.55
C TYR A 130 9.28 2.06 -17.65
N TYR A 131 8.09 2.38 -18.14
CA TYR A 131 7.36 1.60 -19.14
C TYR A 131 7.91 1.89 -20.55
N GLU A 132 9.21 1.65 -20.77
CA GLU A 132 9.76 1.56 -22.14
C GLU A 132 10.14 0.12 -22.54
N ASP A 133 10.06 -0.87 -21.63
CA ASP A 133 10.64 -2.19 -21.89
C ASP A 133 9.69 -3.33 -22.32
N TYR A 134 8.39 -3.10 -22.60
CA TYR A 134 7.49 -4.21 -22.98
C TYR A 134 6.42 -3.87 -24.04
N PHE A 135 6.85 -3.27 -25.15
CA PHE A 135 6.30 -3.67 -26.45
C PHE A 135 7.17 -4.82 -27.02
N GLU A 136 6.96 -6.03 -26.50
CA GLU A 136 7.24 -7.28 -27.20
C GLU A 136 6.02 -8.20 -27.06
#